data_AF-A0A142JMB6-F1
#
_entry.id   AF-A0A142JMB6-F1
#
_cell.length_a   1.000
_cell.length_b   1.000
_cell.length_c   1.000
_cell.angle_alpha   90.00
_cell.angle_beta   90.00
_cell.angle_gamma   90.00
#
_symmetry.space_group_name_H-M   'P 1'
#
loop_
_entity.id
_entity.type
_entity.pdbx_description
1 polymer ?
#
loop_
_entity_poly.entity_id
_entity_poly.type
_entity_poly.pdbx_seq_one_letter_code
_entity_poly.pdbx_strand_id
1 'polypeptide(L)'
;MRLLFSTPSFTYAGYPRPGLPIIVGDDMRPLQPVQDFIVWKLLGQGKHLSLLTWEDYGRRLWDFFSFLGANGLDWDEPCREPGKSPLARYRNWSLVELKLSPKTVNGRLRIVCEFYEWAGRNGLIDGVPFGYLATRRVTHNDLLTHARSDASTVSRPDLLIREPSLLPEFLSKEQLRVCRCARANASTMLLFDLAARVGLRSCEARTFPLKYVFNPAARADCLPSQMIRVRLDPRDMWLKFNKPRDVDIPYSLMENMYSYTLFERNRLSANGDARVECLVLNVYGKPYTRSAITEAFKGLSAQVGFRVRAHMLRHSYAVHTLARLRKEQNFHGEPLLYVRDRLGHSSVDTTMIYLRQVNQLASSLVLALEHEFDELFGIASDQDEEGLRRA
;
A
#
# COMPACT_ATOMS: atom_id res chain seq x y z
N MET A 1 25.61 -5.12 -16.77
CA MET A 1 24.64 -3.99 -16.80
C MET A 1 24.57 -3.27 -15.46
N ARG A 2 24.27 -1.96 -15.44
CA ARG A 2 24.11 -1.16 -14.21
C ARG A 2 22.86 -0.26 -14.27
N LEU A 3 22.28 0.02 -13.10
CA LEU A 3 21.21 1.02 -12.95
C LEU A 3 21.77 2.25 -12.25
N LEU A 4 21.67 3.39 -12.93
CA LEU A 4 22.07 4.70 -12.43
C LEU A 4 20.85 5.61 -12.31
N PHE A 5 20.97 6.66 -11.49
CA PHE A 5 19.96 7.71 -11.38
C PHE A 5 20.59 9.03 -11.75
N SER A 6 19.89 9.79 -12.60
CA SER A 6 20.38 11.10 -13.03
C SER A 6 20.50 12.09 -11.88
N THR A 7 21.43 13.02 -12.01
CA THR A 7 21.64 14.16 -11.12
C THR A 7 20.99 15.41 -11.71
N PRO A 8 20.95 16.55 -10.98
CA PRO A 8 20.44 17.82 -11.52
C PRO A 8 21.18 18.33 -12.77
N SER A 9 22.40 17.83 -13.06
CA SER A 9 23.14 18.18 -14.28
C SER A 9 22.57 17.53 -15.54
N PHE A 10 21.77 16.47 -15.40
CA PHE A 10 21.09 15.86 -16.53
C PHE A 10 19.88 16.71 -16.93
N THR A 11 19.93 17.29 -18.12
CA THR A 11 18.86 18.10 -18.68
C THR A 11 18.16 17.35 -19.82
N TYR A 12 16.83 17.38 -19.81
CA TYR A 12 16.01 16.84 -20.89
C TYR A 12 14.96 17.87 -21.28
N ALA A 13 14.89 18.19 -22.58
CA ALA A 13 14.05 19.26 -23.12
C ALA A 13 14.25 20.61 -22.39
N GLY A 14 15.49 20.94 -22.02
CA GLY A 14 15.85 22.19 -21.33
C GLY A 14 15.59 22.21 -19.82
N TYR A 15 15.03 21.15 -19.22
CA TYR A 15 14.75 21.08 -17.78
C TYR A 15 15.62 20.03 -17.08
N PRO A 16 16.15 20.32 -15.87
CA PRO A 16 16.87 19.31 -15.09
C PRO A 16 15.91 18.22 -14.63
N ARG A 17 16.29 16.96 -14.81
CA ARG A 17 15.49 15.79 -14.42
C ARG A 17 16.28 14.90 -13.47
N PRO A 18 16.42 15.26 -12.18
CA PRO A 18 17.10 14.41 -11.21
C PRO A 18 16.26 13.16 -10.89
N GLY A 19 16.92 12.02 -10.68
CA GLY A 19 16.29 10.75 -10.31
C GLY A 19 15.71 9.96 -11.48
N LEU A 20 15.92 10.38 -12.73
CA LEU A 20 15.57 9.59 -13.92
C LEU A 20 16.40 8.30 -13.93
N PRO A 21 15.76 7.12 -14.06
CA PRO A 21 16.48 5.87 -14.19
C PRO A 21 17.23 5.80 -15.52
N ILE A 22 18.50 5.43 -15.45
CA ILE A 22 19.36 5.20 -16.62
C ILE A 22 19.90 3.78 -16.52
N ILE A 23 19.50 2.93 -17.45
CA ILE A 23 20.01 1.55 -17.54
C ILE A 23 21.16 1.54 -18.54
N VAL A 24 22.35 1.14 -18.09
CA VAL A 24 23.54 1.06 -18.95
C VAL A 24 23.97 -0.38 -19.18
N GLY A 25 24.34 -0.66 -20.42
CA GLY A 25 24.96 -1.90 -20.88
C GLY A 25 26.37 -2.10 -20.32
N ASP A 26 27.02 -3.20 -20.69
CA ASP A 26 28.40 -3.47 -20.30
C ASP A 26 29.40 -2.55 -21.01
N ASP A 27 28.99 -1.97 -22.14
CA ASP A 27 29.69 -0.93 -22.90
C ASP A 27 29.56 0.48 -22.28
N MET A 28 28.91 0.60 -21.11
CA MET A 28 28.60 1.87 -20.42
C MET A 28 27.72 2.82 -21.24
N ARG A 29 27.07 2.35 -22.31
CA ARG A 29 26.09 3.14 -23.07
C ARG A 29 24.67 2.87 -22.56
N PRO A 30 23.74 3.83 -22.71
CA PRO A 30 22.34 3.59 -22.40
C PRO A 30 21.80 2.41 -23.20
N LEU A 31 21.19 1.46 -22.50
CA LEU A 31 20.63 0.27 -23.12
C LEU A 31 19.39 0.66 -23.93
N GLN A 32 19.46 0.51 -25.25
CA GLN A 32 18.32 0.74 -26.14
C GLN A 32 17.64 -0.57 -26.52
N PRO A 33 16.30 -0.57 -26.72
CA PRO A 33 15.38 0.58 -26.71
C PRO A 33 14.74 0.89 -25.34
N VAL A 34 15.19 0.24 -24.26
CA VAL A 34 14.57 0.41 -22.93
C VAL A 34 14.73 1.82 -22.38
N GLN A 35 15.85 2.50 -22.66
CA GLN A 35 16.05 3.87 -22.21
C GLN A 35 15.01 4.82 -22.83
N ASP A 36 14.72 4.65 -24.13
CA ASP A 36 13.68 5.44 -24.82
C ASP A 36 12.28 5.17 -24.26
N PHE A 37 11.98 3.91 -23.91
CA PHE A 37 10.75 3.58 -23.21
C PHE A 37 10.63 4.26 -21.84
N ILE A 38 11.70 4.30 -21.05
CA ILE A 38 11.72 4.98 -19.75
C ILE A 38 11.44 6.47 -19.93
N VAL A 39 12.08 7.11 -20.91
CA VAL A 39 11.86 8.53 -21.23
C VAL A 39 10.42 8.76 -21.68
N TRP A 40 9.91 7.96 -22.62
CA TRP A 40 8.52 8.06 -23.09
C TRP A 40 7.52 7.88 -21.93
N LYS A 41 7.72 6.88 -21.08
CA LYS A 41 6.78 6.57 -20.00
C LYS A 41 6.80 7.60 -18.87
N LEU A 42 7.98 8.10 -18.51
CA LEU A 42 8.13 9.01 -17.37
C LEU A 42 7.97 10.48 -17.76
N LEU A 43 8.38 10.86 -18.96
CA LEU A 43 8.41 12.26 -19.43
C LEU A 43 7.43 12.52 -20.57
N GLY A 44 7.14 11.53 -21.41
CA GLY A 44 6.23 11.67 -22.55
C GLY A 44 4.74 11.59 -22.19
N GLN A 45 4.37 10.97 -21.06
CA GLN A 45 2.98 10.89 -20.63
C GLN A 45 2.61 12.07 -19.72
N GLY A 46 1.41 12.63 -19.90
CA GLY A 46 0.88 13.75 -19.10
C GLY A 46 0.60 13.43 -17.62
N LYS A 47 0.98 12.24 -17.13
CA LYS A 47 0.74 11.81 -15.75
C LYS A 47 1.98 12.10 -14.91
N HIS A 48 1.87 13.02 -13.96
CA HIS A 48 2.94 13.28 -13.00
C HIS A 48 3.15 12.07 -12.08
N LEU A 49 4.26 11.36 -12.30
CA LEU A 49 4.71 10.24 -11.47
C LEU A 49 5.69 10.74 -10.40
N SER A 50 5.64 10.13 -9.22
CA SER A 50 6.59 10.44 -8.15
C SER A 50 7.97 9.85 -8.43
N LEU A 51 9.04 10.45 -7.86
CA LEU A 51 10.40 9.90 -7.96
C LEU A 51 10.51 8.46 -7.43
N LEU A 52 9.72 8.10 -6.41
CA LEU A 52 9.64 6.72 -5.95
C LEU A 52 9.08 5.76 -7.00
N THR A 53 8.16 6.24 -7.84
CA THR A 53 7.61 5.46 -8.95
C THR A 53 8.61 5.35 -10.09
N TRP A 54 9.38 6.41 -10.36
CA TRP A 54 10.49 6.38 -11.33
C TRP A 54 11.51 5.32 -10.93
N GLU A 55 11.95 5.36 -9.67
CA GLU A 55 12.88 4.38 -9.11
C GLU A 55 12.33 2.95 -9.17
N ASP A 56 11.06 2.74 -8.80
CA ASP A 56 10.41 1.42 -8.87
C ASP A 56 10.35 0.89 -10.31
N TYR A 57 9.99 1.73 -11.29
CA TYR A 57 9.98 1.33 -12.70
C TYR A 57 11.38 1.00 -13.22
N GLY A 58 12.36 1.86 -12.93
CA GLY A 58 13.76 1.63 -13.31
C GLY A 58 14.31 0.33 -12.74
N ARG A 59 14.09 0.05 -11.45
CA ARG A 59 14.52 -1.19 -10.80
C ARG A 59 13.88 -2.44 -11.41
N ARG A 60 12.58 -2.38 -11.75
CA ARG A 60 11.87 -3.51 -12.35
C ARG A 60 12.34 -3.81 -13.78
N LEU A 61 12.55 -2.78 -14.58
CA LEU A 61 13.10 -2.93 -15.93
C LEU A 61 14.54 -3.44 -15.87
N TRP A 62 15.37 -2.85 -15.00
CA TRP A 62 16.75 -3.29 -14.81
C TRP A 62 16.84 -4.76 -14.38
N ASP A 63 15.99 -5.22 -13.48
CA ASP A 63 15.96 -6.63 -13.04
C ASP A 63 15.65 -7.58 -14.21
N PHE A 64 14.70 -7.21 -15.09
CA PHE A 64 14.39 -7.97 -16.30
C PHE A 64 15.54 -7.97 -17.32
N PHE A 65 16.07 -6.81 -17.68
CA PHE A 65 17.16 -6.73 -18.66
C PHE A 65 18.47 -7.34 -18.15
N SER A 66 18.74 -7.24 -16.85
CA SER A 66 19.89 -7.92 -16.23
C SER A 66 19.72 -9.44 -16.27
N PHE A 67 18.50 -9.96 -16.08
CA PHE A 67 18.21 -11.37 -16.29
C PHE A 67 18.47 -11.79 -17.74
N LEU A 68 18.02 -11.00 -18.72
CA LEU A 68 18.27 -11.29 -20.14
C LEU A 68 19.76 -11.33 -20.45
N GLY A 69 20.51 -10.30 -20.07
CA GLY A 69 21.95 -10.22 -20.27
C GLY A 69 22.72 -11.36 -19.59
N ALA A 70 22.34 -11.74 -18.37
CA ALA A 70 22.98 -12.84 -17.65
C ALA A 70 22.73 -14.22 -18.29
N ASN A 71 21.64 -14.38 -19.04
CA ASN A 71 21.30 -15.62 -19.74
C ASN A 71 21.64 -15.59 -21.23
N GLY A 72 22.28 -14.51 -21.73
CA GLY A 72 22.59 -14.34 -23.16
C GLY A 72 21.34 -14.32 -24.04
N LEU A 73 20.22 -13.80 -23.53
CA LEU A 73 18.95 -13.72 -24.24
C LEU A 73 18.76 -12.31 -24.78
N ASP A 74 18.28 -12.23 -26.03
CA ASP A 74 17.82 -10.98 -26.60
C ASP A 74 16.35 -10.74 -26.24
N TRP A 75 15.99 -9.48 -26.04
CA TRP A 75 14.63 -9.12 -25.63
C TRP A 75 13.63 -9.25 -26.78
N ASP A 76 14.08 -9.10 -28.02
CA ASP A 76 13.34 -9.19 -29.28
C ASP A 76 13.44 -10.57 -29.95
N GLU A 77 14.02 -11.57 -29.27
CA GLU A 77 14.15 -12.92 -29.81
C GLU A 77 12.78 -13.47 -30.25
N PRO A 78 12.61 -13.87 -31.53
CA PRO A 78 11.32 -14.31 -32.05
C PRO A 78 10.87 -15.58 -31.32
N CYS A 79 9.65 -15.55 -30.80
CA CYS A 79 9.10 -16.66 -30.04
C CYS A 79 8.73 -17.82 -30.98
N ARG A 80 9.71 -18.66 -31.33
CA ARG A 80 9.53 -19.81 -32.25
C ARG A 80 8.74 -20.96 -31.63
N GLU A 81 8.72 -21.05 -30.30
CA GLU A 81 8.01 -22.10 -29.55
C GLU A 81 7.04 -21.50 -28.51
N PRO A 82 5.80 -22.01 -28.41
CA PRO A 82 4.84 -21.60 -27.38
C PRO A 82 5.42 -21.76 -25.96
N GLY A 83 5.32 -20.70 -25.15
CA GLY A 83 5.73 -20.74 -23.74
C GLY A 83 7.23 -20.58 -23.45
N LYS A 84 8.08 -20.46 -24.48
CA LYS A 84 9.53 -20.21 -24.32
C LYS A 84 9.94 -18.74 -24.50
N SER A 85 8.99 -17.81 -24.51
CA SER A 85 9.28 -16.37 -24.65
C SER A 85 10.23 -15.88 -23.55
N PRO A 86 11.03 -14.82 -23.83
CA PRO A 86 11.90 -14.21 -22.81
C PRO A 86 11.14 -13.84 -21.53
N LEU A 87 9.88 -13.40 -21.67
CA LEU A 87 8.97 -13.12 -20.56
C LEU A 87 8.58 -14.37 -19.75
N ALA A 88 8.27 -15.49 -20.42
CA ALA A 88 7.92 -16.74 -19.75
C ALA A 88 9.13 -17.32 -19.00
N ARG A 89 10.33 -17.26 -19.59
CA ARG A 89 11.58 -17.66 -18.93
C ARG A 89 11.85 -16.82 -17.68
N TYR A 90 11.73 -15.49 -17.79
CA TYR A 90 11.88 -14.58 -16.66
C TYR A 90 10.84 -14.84 -15.54
N ARG A 91 9.58 -15.08 -15.91
CA ARG A 91 8.52 -15.44 -14.97
C ARG A 91 8.86 -16.72 -14.21
N ASN A 92 9.23 -17.77 -14.93
CA ASN A 92 9.52 -19.08 -14.35
C ASN A 92 10.76 -18.99 -13.44
N TRP A 93 11.82 -18.32 -13.88
CA TRP A 93 13.00 -18.05 -13.06
C TRP A 93 12.65 -17.28 -11.77
N SER A 94 11.85 -16.22 -11.88
CA SER A 94 11.43 -15.42 -10.73
C SER A 94 10.60 -16.21 -9.71
N LEU A 95 9.86 -17.23 -10.15
CA LEU A 95 9.04 -18.07 -9.29
C LEU A 95 9.82 -19.26 -8.70
N VAL A 96 10.62 -19.94 -9.51
CA VAL A 96 11.28 -21.20 -9.12
C VAL A 96 12.57 -20.89 -8.36
N GLU A 97 13.44 -20.05 -8.94
CA GLU A 97 14.76 -19.77 -8.37
C GLU A 97 14.68 -18.74 -7.24
N LEU A 98 14.02 -17.60 -7.50
CA LEU A 98 13.92 -16.53 -6.50
C LEU A 98 12.77 -16.70 -5.49
N LYS A 99 11.86 -17.65 -5.72
CA LYS A 99 10.68 -17.93 -4.87
C LYS A 99 9.90 -16.66 -4.51
N LEU A 100 9.80 -15.72 -5.45
CA LEU A 100 9.10 -14.46 -5.23
C LEU A 100 7.58 -14.67 -5.21
N SER A 101 6.89 -13.81 -4.46
CA SER A 101 5.43 -13.85 -4.43
C SER A 101 4.84 -13.51 -5.81
N PRO A 102 3.74 -14.17 -6.24
CA PRO A 102 3.10 -13.91 -7.54
C PRO A 102 2.77 -12.43 -7.77
N LYS A 103 2.38 -11.71 -6.70
CA LYS A 103 2.11 -10.27 -6.73
C LYS A 103 3.33 -9.43 -7.11
N THR A 104 4.51 -9.82 -6.64
CA THR A 104 5.77 -9.14 -6.97
C THR A 104 6.13 -9.40 -8.43
N VAL A 105 6.09 -10.67 -8.86
CA VAL A 105 6.38 -11.07 -10.24
C VAL A 105 5.44 -10.38 -11.22
N ASN A 106 4.12 -10.40 -10.96
CA ASN A 106 3.14 -9.68 -11.77
C ASN A 106 3.39 -8.17 -11.80
N GLY A 107 3.84 -7.58 -10.69
CA GLY A 107 4.25 -6.18 -10.64
C GLY A 107 5.41 -5.87 -11.58
N ARG A 108 6.42 -6.74 -11.64
CA ARG A 108 7.55 -6.64 -12.57
C ARG A 108 7.09 -6.88 -14.01
N LEU A 109 6.35 -7.95 -14.26
CA LEU A 109 5.86 -8.30 -15.59
C LEU A 109 4.97 -7.21 -16.21
N ARG A 110 4.13 -6.52 -15.44
CA ARG A 110 3.28 -5.44 -15.98
C ARG A 110 4.08 -4.34 -16.66
N ILE A 111 5.15 -3.84 -16.03
CA ILE A 111 5.97 -2.77 -16.63
C ILE A 111 6.72 -3.28 -17.87
N VAL A 112 7.13 -4.55 -17.87
CA VAL A 112 7.79 -5.18 -19.03
C VAL A 112 6.79 -5.42 -20.17
N CYS A 113 5.57 -5.89 -19.88
CA CYS A 113 4.51 -6.02 -20.89
C CYS A 113 4.20 -4.66 -21.53
N GLU A 114 4.12 -3.60 -20.73
CA GLU A 114 3.94 -2.23 -21.25
C GLU A 114 5.13 -1.78 -22.12
N PHE A 115 6.35 -2.25 -21.85
CA PHE A 115 7.51 -2.03 -22.72
C PHE A 115 7.35 -2.74 -24.07
N TYR A 116 6.96 -4.02 -24.08
CA TYR A 116 6.71 -4.75 -25.34
C TYR A 116 5.56 -4.16 -26.14
N GLU A 117 4.48 -3.72 -25.49
CA GLU A 117 3.39 -3.00 -26.17
C GLU A 117 3.87 -1.69 -26.81
N TRP A 118 4.72 -0.94 -26.10
CA TRP A 118 5.32 0.27 -26.64
C TRP A 118 6.26 -0.06 -27.82
N ALA A 119 7.08 -1.11 -27.70
CA ALA A 119 7.98 -1.54 -28.77
C ALA A 119 7.21 -1.93 -30.04
N GLY A 120 6.11 -2.68 -29.89
CA GLY A 120 5.24 -3.04 -31.02
C GLY A 120 4.58 -1.83 -31.68
N ARG A 121 4.10 -0.85 -30.89
CA ARG A 121 3.54 0.40 -31.44
C ARG A 121 4.55 1.25 -32.20
N ASN A 122 5.84 1.15 -31.86
CA ASN A 122 6.93 1.86 -32.55
C ASN A 122 7.55 1.04 -33.69
N GLY A 123 7.01 -0.14 -34.01
CA GLY A 123 7.53 -1.00 -35.09
C GLY A 123 8.90 -1.62 -34.78
N LEU A 124 9.30 -1.71 -33.50
CA LEU A 124 10.55 -2.35 -33.10
C LEU A 124 10.44 -3.89 -33.07
N ILE A 125 9.22 -4.41 -33.03
CA ILE A 125 8.91 -5.84 -33.08
C ILE A 125 7.68 -6.05 -33.95
N ASP A 126 7.63 -7.18 -34.68
CA ASP A 126 6.52 -7.52 -35.56
C ASP A 126 5.24 -7.93 -34.79
N GLY A 127 5.40 -8.36 -33.54
CA GLY A 127 4.28 -8.77 -32.68
C GLY A 127 4.68 -8.95 -31.23
N VAL A 128 3.74 -8.72 -30.31
CA VAL A 128 3.98 -8.91 -28.87
C VAL A 128 4.09 -10.40 -28.52
N PRO A 129 5.05 -10.80 -27.66
CA PRO A 129 5.30 -12.21 -27.33
C PRO A 129 4.31 -12.81 -26.31
N PHE A 130 3.11 -12.23 -26.19
CA PHE A 130 2.06 -12.70 -25.28
C PHE A 130 0.65 -12.45 -25.80
N GLY A 131 -0.26 -13.34 -25.44
CA GLY A 131 -1.69 -13.19 -25.71
C GLY A 131 -2.40 -12.35 -24.65
N TYR A 132 -3.63 -11.98 -24.96
CA TYR A 132 -4.52 -11.27 -24.05
C TYR A 132 -5.68 -12.15 -23.64
N LEU A 133 -5.86 -12.30 -22.33
CA LEU A 133 -7.08 -12.88 -21.76
C LEU A 133 -8.11 -11.77 -21.55
N ALA A 134 -9.23 -11.88 -22.26
CA ALA A 134 -10.41 -11.06 -22.02
C ALA A 134 -10.98 -11.41 -20.64
N THR A 135 -10.70 -10.59 -19.63
CA THR A 135 -11.29 -10.77 -18.31
C THR A 135 -12.46 -9.80 -18.17
N ARG A 136 -13.67 -10.33 -17.95
CA ARG A 136 -14.81 -9.49 -17.56
C ARG A 136 -14.49 -8.84 -16.22
N ARG A 137 -14.34 -7.52 -16.21
CA ARG A 137 -14.25 -6.77 -14.96
C ARG A 137 -15.69 -6.59 -14.48
N VAL A 138 -16.08 -7.34 -13.46
CA VAL A 138 -17.31 -7.01 -12.71
C VAL A 138 -16.99 -5.75 -11.92
N THR A 139 -17.24 -4.59 -12.51
CA THR A 139 -17.34 -3.34 -11.75
C THR A 139 -18.65 -3.40 -10.98
N HIS A 140 -18.60 -3.54 -9.66
CA HIS A 140 -19.77 -3.45 -8.76
C HIS A 140 -20.39 -2.03 -8.70
N ASN A 141 -20.01 -1.15 -9.62
CA ASN A 141 -20.32 0.27 -9.56
C ASN A 141 -21.50 0.68 -10.42
N ASP A 142 -22.29 -0.26 -10.94
CA ASP A 142 -23.47 0.07 -11.73
C ASP A 142 -24.62 -0.87 -11.37
N LEU A 143 -25.59 -0.36 -10.60
CA LEU A 143 -26.89 -1.00 -10.34
C LEU A 143 -27.71 -1.23 -11.63
N LEU A 144 -27.18 -0.81 -12.78
CA LEU A 144 -27.77 -0.91 -14.12
C LEU A 144 -26.93 -1.77 -15.08
N THR A 145 -26.13 -2.71 -14.56
CA THR A 145 -25.30 -3.60 -15.40
C THR A 145 -26.11 -4.51 -16.33
N HIS A 146 -27.41 -4.71 -16.07
CA HIS A 146 -28.31 -5.44 -16.96
C HIS A 146 -28.83 -4.61 -18.15
N ALA A 147 -28.66 -3.27 -18.13
CA ALA A 147 -29.17 -2.36 -19.17
C ALA A 147 -28.08 -1.89 -20.16
N ARG A 148 -26.80 -2.18 -19.91
CA ARG A 148 -25.69 -1.83 -20.80
C ARG A 148 -24.96 -3.09 -21.21
N SER A 149 -25.11 -3.46 -22.48
CA SER A 149 -24.38 -4.55 -23.14
C SER A 149 -22.87 -4.31 -23.31
N ASP A 150 -22.33 -3.21 -22.79
CA ASP A 150 -20.90 -2.91 -22.79
C ASP A 150 -20.29 -3.10 -21.40
N ALA A 151 -20.20 -4.36 -20.98
CA ALA A 151 -19.27 -4.71 -19.91
C ALA A 151 -17.86 -4.41 -20.42
N SER A 152 -17.18 -3.42 -19.84
CA SER A 152 -15.80 -3.09 -20.22
C SER A 152 -14.91 -4.33 -20.07
N THR A 153 -14.56 -4.95 -21.19
CA THR A 153 -13.67 -6.10 -21.22
C THR A 153 -12.26 -5.59 -20.95
N VAL A 154 -11.70 -5.92 -19.79
CA VAL A 154 -10.31 -5.57 -19.50
C VAL A 154 -9.44 -6.71 -19.98
N SER A 155 -8.73 -6.40 -21.06
CA SER A 155 -7.68 -7.24 -21.60
C SER A 155 -6.53 -7.33 -20.59
N ARG A 156 -6.17 -8.54 -20.16
CA ARG A 156 -5.02 -8.80 -19.27
C ARG A 156 -4.00 -9.67 -20.01
N PRO A 157 -2.69 -9.39 -19.90
CA PRO A 157 -1.68 -10.30 -20.43
C PRO A 157 -1.81 -11.69 -19.82
N ASP A 158 -1.85 -12.73 -20.67
CA ASP A 158 -1.94 -14.14 -20.26
C ASP A 158 -0.75 -14.61 -19.40
N LEU A 159 0.35 -13.85 -19.45
CA LEU A 159 1.55 -14.12 -18.64
C LEU A 159 1.36 -13.93 -17.14
N LEU A 160 0.34 -13.16 -16.71
CA LEU A 160 0.14 -12.82 -15.30
C LEU A 160 -0.41 -14.01 -14.51
N ILE A 161 0.19 -14.26 -13.35
CA ILE A 161 -0.15 -15.38 -12.48
C ILE A 161 -1.41 -15.03 -11.68
N ARG A 162 -2.27 -16.02 -11.42
CA ARG A 162 -3.41 -15.85 -10.51
C ARG A 162 -2.92 -15.46 -9.12
N GLU A 163 -3.31 -14.28 -8.66
CA GLU A 163 -3.02 -13.81 -7.30
C GLU A 163 -4.14 -14.26 -6.36
N PRO A 164 -3.86 -15.02 -5.27
CA PRO A 164 -4.86 -15.25 -4.24
C PRO A 164 -5.21 -13.91 -3.56
N SER A 165 -6.49 -13.59 -3.46
CA SER A 165 -6.95 -12.37 -2.78
C SER A 165 -6.87 -12.57 -1.27
N LEU A 166 -5.69 -12.35 -0.70
CA LEU A 166 -5.51 -12.37 0.75
C LEU A 166 -6.12 -11.11 1.37
N LEU A 167 -6.87 -11.30 2.46
CA LEU A 167 -7.35 -10.19 3.28
C LEU A 167 -6.16 -9.48 3.95
N PRO A 168 -6.16 -8.15 4.04
CA PRO A 168 -5.08 -7.39 4.66
C PRO A 168 -4.83 -7.80 6.11
N GLU A 169 -3.57 -8.06 6.46
CA GLU A 169 -3.15 -8.28 7.84
C GLU A 169 -3.47 -7.05 8.71
N PHE A 170 -4.06 -7.25 9.88
CA PHE A 170 -4.31 -6.21 10.89
C PHE A 170 -4.01 -6.77 12.30
N LEU A 171 -3.78 -5.87 13.26
CA LEU A 171 -3.59 -6.21 14.67
C LEU A 171 -4.90 -6.16 15.46
N SER A 172 -5.13 -7.14 16.34
CA SER A 172 -6.27 -7.18 17.28
C SER A 172 -6.18 -6.08 18.35
N LYS A 173 -7.25 -5.89 19.13
CA LYS A 173 -7.28 -4.91 20.22
C LYS A 173 -6.25 -5.24 21.31
N GLU A 174 -6.06 -6.52 21.60
CA GLU A 174 -5.11 -7.07 22.56
C GLU A 174 -3.68 -6.82 22.07
N GLN A 175 -3.39 -7.14 20.80
CA GLN A 175 -2.08 -6.87 20.20
C GLN A 175 -1.75 -5.37 20.19
N LEU A 176 -2.71 -4.50 19.88
CA LEU A 176 -2.52 -3.04 19.96
C LEU A 176 -2.21 -2.58 21.39
N ARG A 177 -2.85 -3.17 22.41
CA ARG A 177 -2.56 -2.89 23.83
C ARG A 177 -1.15 -3.34 24.20
N VAL A 178 -0.75 -4.55 23.80
CA VAL A 178 0.62 -5.05 24.02
C VAL A 178 1.66 -4.13 23.38
N CYS A 179 1.45 -3.70 22.13
CA CYS A 179 2.31 -2.73 21.48
C CYS A 179 2.39 -1.39 22.24
N ARG A 180 1.27 -0.92 22.80
CA ARG A 180 1.24 0.34 23.57
C ARG A 180 1.99 0.24 24.91
N CYS A 181 2.05 -0.94 25.51
CA CYS A 181 2.82 -1.22 26.72
C CYS A 181 4.30 -1.53 26.46
N ALA A 182 4.72 -1.63 25.19
CA ALA A 182 6.11 -1.90 24.84
C ALA A 182 7.00 -0.70 25.19
N ARG A 183 8.22 -0.98 25.65
CA ARG A 183 9.26 0.02 25.95
C ARG A 183 9.96 0.52 24.68
N ALA A 184 9.20 1.05 23.73
CA ALA A 184 9.75 1.69 22.54
C ALA A 184 9.95 3.20 22.76
N ASN A 185 10.84 3.79 21.96
CA ASN A 185 11.11 5.23 22.03
C ASN A 185 9.83 6.05 21.81
N ALA A 186 9.72 7.21 22.48
CA ALA A 186 8.55 8.09 22.39
C ALA A 186 8.19 8.45 20.93
N SER A 187 9.18 8.72 20.07
CA SER A 187 8.97 8.99 18.65
C SER A 187 8.35 7.81 17.90
N THR A 188 8.81 6.58 18.18
CA THR A 188 8.26 5.35 17.58
C THR A 188 6.83 5.12 18.03
N MET A 189 6.56 5.34 19.32
CA MET A 189 5.20 5.23 19.88
C MET A 189 4.25 6.29 19.32
N LEU A 190 4.75 7.50 19.04
CA LEU A 190 3.95 8.54 18.39
C LEU A 190 3.62 8.17 16.94
N LEU A 191 4.57 7.61 16.18
CA LEU A 191 4.31 7.08 14.83
C LEU A 191 3.33 5.91 14.84
N PHE A 192 3.44 5.03 15.84
CA PHE A 192 2.50 3.94 16.06
C PHE A 192 1.09 4.49 16.27
N ASP A 193 0.93 5.46 17.17
CA ASP A 193 -0.37 6.06 17.48
C ASP A 193 -0.99 6.80 16.30
N LEU A 194 -0.19 7.58 15.55
CA LEU A 194 -0.64 8.24 14.33
C LEU A 194 -1.13 7.24 13.27
N ALA A 195 -0.48 6.08 13.15
CA ALA A 195 -0.90 5.04 12.21
C ALA A 195 -2.13 4.25 12.72
N ALA A 196 -2.16 3.87 14.01
CA ALA A 196 -3.16 2.97 14.58
C ALA A 196 -4.44 3.66 15.04
N ARG A 197 -4.37 4.93 15.46
CA ARG A 197 -5.52 5.69 16.01
C ARG A 197 -6.12 6.69 15.03
N VAL A 198 -5.35 7.13 14.03
CA VAL A 198 -5.79 8.10 13.00
C VAL A 198 -5.80 7.47 11.60
N GLY A 199 -5.11 6.34 11.40
CA GLY A 199 -5.05 5.67 10.11
C GLY A 199 -4.08 6.30 9.12
N LEU A 200 -3.10 7.10 9.57
CA LEU A 200 -2.15 7.75 8.67
C LEU A 200 -1.26 6.73 7.95
N ARG A 201 -0.93 7.01 6.68
CA ARG A 201 0.11 6.26 5.96
C ARG A 201 1.47 6.56 6.57
N SER A 202 2.42 5.64 6.42
CA SER A 202 3.80 5.85 6.87
C SER A 202 4.44 7.14 6.34
N CYS A 203 4.18 7.56 5.10
CA CYS A 203 4.69 8.84 4.59
C CYS A 203 4.05 10.04 5.29
N GLU A 204 2.77 9.94 5.61
CA GLU A 204 1.99 11.00 6.25
C GLU A 204 2.40 11.13 7.73
N ALA A 205 2.50 10.02 8.46
CA ALA A 205 2.91 10.02 9.87
C ALA A 205 4.32 10.59 10.07
N ARG A 206 5.28 10.28 9.18
CA ARG A 206 6.66 10.79 9.27
C ARG A 206 6.81 12.26 8.90
N THR A 207 5.91 12.78 8.07
CA THR A 207 5.95 14.17 7.60
C THR A 207 4.84 15.00 8.25
N PHE A 208 4.22 14.50 9.31
CA PHE A 208 3.13 15.18 9.99
C PHE A 208 3.64 16.54 10.51
N PRO A 209 3.03 17.68 10.14
CA PRO A 209 3.55 19.01 10.47
C PRO A 209 3.42 19.34 11.95
N LEU A 210 4.43 20.02 12.51
CA LEU A 210 4.40 20.56 13.87
C LEU A 210 3.24 21.56 14.05
N LYS A 211 2.98 22.39 13.03
CA LYS A 211 1.93 23.43 13.08
C LYS A 211 0.50 22.92 13.24
N TYR A 212 0.25 21.62 13.02
CA TYR A 212 -1.07 21.02 13.26
C TYR A 212 -1.28 20.63 14.73
N VAL A 213 -0.24 20.69 15.55
CA VAL A 213 -0.28 20.32 16.97
C VAL A 213 -0.46 21.58 17.81
N PHE A 214 -1.43 21.52 18.72
CA PHE A 214 -1.73 22.59 19.66
C PHE A 214 -2.18 22.00 20.99
N ASN A 215 -2.17 22.81 22.06
CA ASN A 215 -2.72 22.42 23.35
C ASN A 215 -4.25 22.32 23.25
N PRO A 216 -4.86 21.11 23.29
CA PRO A 216 -6.30 21.00 23.16
C PRO A 216 -7.05 21.52 24.40
N ALA A 217 -6.40 21.57 25.58
CA ALA A 217 -7.00 22.11 26.81
C ALA A 217 -7.13 23.64 26.80
N ALA A 218 -6.34 24.32 25.96
CA ALA A 218 -6.42 25.78 25.82
C ALA A 218 -7.57 26.24 24.91
N ARG A 219 -8.30 25.30 24.31
CA ARG A 219 -9.36 25.56 23.33
C ARG A 219 -10.72 25.11 23.84
N ALA A 220 -11.65 26.06 23.98
CA ALA A 220 -13.00 25.78 24.46
C ALA A 220 -13.83 24.87 23.53
N ASP A 221 -13.45 24.79 22.25
CA ASP A 221 -14.12 23.96 21.25
C ASP A 221 -13.63 22.50 21.22
N CYS A 222 -12.66 22.13 22.05
CA CYS A 222 -12.11 20.78 22.13
C CYS A 222 -12.47 20.11 23.45
N LEU A 223 -13.37 19.11 23.42
CA LEU A 223 -13.71 18.34 24.62
C LEU A 223 -12.88 17.05 24.74
N PRO A 224 -12.52 16.60 25.97
CA PRO A 224 -11.70 15.40 26.19
C PRO A 224 -12.21 14.11 25.56
N SER A 225 -13.53 13.96 25.40
CA SER A 225 -14.17 12.78 24.82
C SER A 225 -14.42 12.86 23.32
N GLN A 226 -13.95 13.93 22.65
CA GLN A 226 -14.22 14.17 21.24
C GLN A 226 -13.02 13.85 20.33
N MET A 227 -13.35 13.65 19.05
CA MET A 227 -12.37 13.61 17.98
C MET A 227 -12.19 15.03 17.41
N ILE A 228 -10.94 15.45 17.30
CA ILE A 228 -10.53 16.73 16.72
C ILE A 228 -10.31 16.53 15.23
N ARG A 229 -11.08 17.23 14.40
CA ARG A 229 -10.91 17.17 12.94
C ARG A 229 -9.73 18.03 12.50
N VAL A 230 -8.79 17.43 11.78
CA VAL A 230 -7.62 18.11 11.20
C VAL A 230 -7.60 17.87 9.70
N ARG A 231 -7.50 18.96 8.93
CA ARG A 231 -7.37 18.90 7.48
C ARG A 231 -5.90 18.73 7.10
N LEU A 232 -5.59 17.64 6.41
CA LEU A 232 -4.25 17.38 5.89
C LEU A 232 -4.10 18.03 4.51
N ASP A 233 -3.15 18.95 4.37
CA ASP A 233 -2.82 19.62 3.11
C ASP A 233 -1.50 19.11 2.50
N PRO A 234 -1.46 18.81 1.19
CA PRO A 234 -0.21 18.44 0.50
C PRO A 234 0.89 19.50 0.49
N ARG A 235 0.55 20.79 0.71
CA ARG A 235 1.54 21.88 0.82
C ARG A 235 2.40 21.76 2.07
N ASP A 236 1.85 21.12 3.10
CA ASP A 236 2.44 21.09 4.43
C ASP A 236 3.14 19.77 4.72
N MET A 237 2.70 18.69 4.05
CA MET A 237 3.19 17.35 4.31
C MET A 237 3.08 16.45 3.09
N TRP A 238 3.77 15.30 3.14
CA TRP A 238 3.71 14.37 2.03
C TRP A 238 2.45 13.50 2.08
N LEU A 239 1.50 13.85 1.21
CA LEU A 239 0.31 13.04 0.96
C LEU A 239 0.49 12.18 -0.30
N LYS A 240 0.14 10.90 -0.20
CA LYS A 240 0.10 10.03 -1.38
C LYS A 240 -0.97 10.55 -2.34
N PHE A 241 -0.61 10.73 -3.61
CA PHE A 241 -1.46 11.29 -4.67
C PHE A 241 -1.80 12.77 -4.53
N ASN A 242 -1.17 13.50 -3.60
CA ASN A 242 -1.36 14.94 -3.45
C ASN A 242 -2.82 15.37 -3.19
N LYS A 243 -3.63 14.50 -2.57
CA LYS A 243 -5.05 14.77 -2.30
C LYS A 243 -5.25 15.20 -0.85
N PRO A 244 -5.75 16.42 -0.58
CA PRO A 244 -6.10 16.83 0.77
C PRO A 244 -7.27 16.01 1.30
N ARG A 245 -7.31 15.80 2.61
CA ARG A 245 -8.43 15.15 3.28
C ARG A 245 -8.45 15.47 4.77
N ASP A 246 -9.61 15.30 5.37
CA ASP A 246 -9.76 15.44 6.80
C ASP A 246 -9.48 14.11 7.51
N VAL A 247 -8.82 14.19 8.65
CA VAL A 247 -8.62 13.09 9.59
C VAL A 247 -9.16 13.49 10.96
N ASP A 248 -9.59 12.50 11.72
CA ASP A 248 -10.18 12.70 13.04
C ASP A 248 -9.17 12.16 14.07
N ILE A 249 -8.65 13.05 14.92
CA ILE A 249 -7.60 12.76 15.90
C ILE A 249 -8.22 12.75 17.30
N PRO A 250 -8.08 11.67 18.10
CA PRO A 250 -8.58 11.68 19.47
C PRO A 250 -7.94 12.79 20.32
N TYR A 251 -8.72 13.45 21.18
CA TYR A 251 -8.20 14.48 22.09
C TYR A 251 -6.94 14.03 22.84
N SER A 252 -6.96 12.83 23.44
CA SER A 252 -5.81 12.28 24.17
C SER A 252 -4.57 12.06 23.30
N LEU A 253 -4.73 11.87 21.98
CA LEU A 253 -3.58 11.83 21.08
C LEU A 253 -3.06 13.23 20.78
N MET A 254 -3.94 14.23 20.62
CA MET A 254 -3.52 15.63 20.45
C MET A 254 -2.75 16.14 21.68
N GLU A 255 -3.22 15.80 22.87
CA GLU A 255 -2.53 16.09 24.13
C GLU A 255 -1.15 15.41 24.21
N ASN A 256 -1.06 14.12 23.84
CA ASN A 256 0.23 13.42 23.79
C ASN A 256 1.18 14.02 22.75
N MET A 257 0.67 14.43 21.58
CA MET A 257 1.45 15.13 20.56
C MET A 257 1.98 16.45 21.10
N TYR A 258 1.14 17.25 21.76
CA TYR A 258 1.54 18.52 22.35
C TYR A 258 2.59 18.33 23.44
N SER A 259 2.38 17.39 24.38
CA SER A 259 3.39 17.04 25.40
C SER A 259 4.71 16.59 24.76
N TYR A 260 4.66 15.77 23.71
CA TYR A 260 5.85 15.38 22.95
C TYR A 260 6.61 16.59 22.38
N THR A 261 5.90 17.63 21.90
CA THR A 261 6.56 18.85 21.41
C THR A 261 7.33 19.59 22.51
N LEU A 262 6.78 19.65 23.72
CA LEU A 262 7.37 20.39 24.85
C LEU A 262 8.61 19.70 25.43
N PHE A 263 8.57 18.36 25.51
CA PHE A 263 9.62 17.58 26.18
C PHE A 263 10.57 16.92 25.17
N GLU A 264 10.18 15.74 24.65
CA GLU A 264 11.06 14.87 23.88
C GLU A 264 11.52 15.49 22.56
N ARG A 265 10.62 16.18 21.85
CA ARG A 265 10.98 16.81 20.57
C ARG A 265 12.01 17.92 20.76
N ASN A 266 11.83 18.78 21.76
CA ASN A 266 12.79 19.85 22.06
C ASN A 266 14.16 19.28 22.41
N ARG A 267 14.20 18.22 23.23
CA ARG A 267 15.43 17.48 23.55
C ARG A 267 16.12 16.92 22.31
N LEU A 268 15.36 16.30 21.40
CA LEU A 268 15.90 15.74 20.16
C LEU A 268 16.32 16.81 19.15
N SER A 269 15.57 17.91 19.08
CA SER A 269 15.85 19.03 18.17
C SER A 269 17.14 19.76 18.52
N ALA A 270 17.55 19.76 19.80
CA ALA A 270 18.84 20.32 20.22
C ALA A 270 20.04 19.59 19.58
N ASN A 271 19.87 18.32 19.19
CA ASN A 271 20.91 17.52 18.53
C ASN A 271 20.83 17.55 17.00
N GLY A 272 19.81 18.20 16.43
CA GLY A 272 19.50 18.20 15.01
C GLY A 272 19.68 19.57 14.34
N ASP A 273 19.28 19.65 13.06
CA ASP A 273 19.32 20.90 12.30
C ASP A 273 18.18 21.85 12.72
N ALA A 274 18.47 23.16 12.76
CA ALA A 274 17.60 24.18 13.37
C ALA A 274 16.25 24.45 12.67
N ARG A 275 15.88 23.74 11.61
CA ARG A 275 14.67 24.02 10.79
C ARG A 275 13.91 22.78 10.36
N VAL A 276 13.58 21.89 11.29
CA VAL A 276 12.72 20.75 11.01
C VAL A 276 11.26 21.09 11.34
N GLU A 277 10.39 21.10 10.32
CA GLU A 277 8.95 21.41 10.47
C GLU A 277 8.09 20.19 10.82
N CYS A 278 8.62 18.97 10.68
CA CYS A 278 7.87 17.77 11.05
C CYS A 278 7.80 17.58 12.57
N LEU A 279 6.68 17.04 13.03
CA LEU A 279 6.39 16.73 14.41
C LEU A 279 7.38 15.70 14.95
N VAL A 280 7.50 14.55 14.29
CA VAL A 280 8.26 13.39 14.81
C VAL A 280 9.70 13.41 14.33
N LEU A 281 10.63 13.37 15.29
CA LEU A 281 12.08 13.30 15.04
C LEU A 281 12.65 11.95 15.46
N ASN A 282 13.66 11.47 14.74
CA ASN A 282 14.43 10.31 15.14
C ASN A 282 15.37 10.63 16.30
N VAL A 283 16.08 9.62 16.81
CA VAL A 283 17.02 9.77 17.94
C VAL A 283 18.16 10.77 17.69
N TYR A 284 18.42 11.11 16.42
CA TYR A 284 19.45 12.06 15.98
C TYR A 284 18.86 13.45 15.68
N GLY A 285 17.62 13.73 16.06
CA GLY A 285 16.98 15.03 15.79
C GLY A 285 16.59 15.27 14.33
N LYS A 286 16.64 14.23 13.47
CA LYS A 286 16.34 14.33 12.04
C LYS A 286 14.97 13.75 11.68
N PRO A 287 14.35 14.16 10.57
CA PRO A 287 13.11 13.55 10.08
C PRO A 287 13.25 12.04 9.87
N TYR A 288 12.18 11.27 10.14
CA TYR A 288 12.18 9.85 9.85
C TYR A 288 12.19 9.58 8.33
N THR A 289 13.13 8.77 7.88
CA THR A 289 13.13 8.21 6.52
C THR A 289 12.20 6.99 6.41
N ARG A 290 11.96 6.51 5.19
CA ARG A 290 11.17 5.29 4.95
C ARG A 290 11.83 4.05 5.54
N SER A 291 13.16 3.95 5.48
CA SER A 291 13.89 2.86 6.12
C SER A 291 13.84 2.97 7.64
N ALA A 292 14.03 4.17 8.20
CA ALA A 292 14.05 4.38 9.64
C ALA A 292 12.75 3.96 10.34
N ILE A 293 11.58 4.28 9.77
CA ILE A 293 10.30 3.81 10.35
C ILE A 293 10.11 2.31 10.21
N THR A 294 10.64 1.71 9.14
CA THR A 294 10.57 0.26 8.92
C THR A 294 11.41 -0.45 9.96
N GLU A 295 12.61 0.04 10.24
CA GLU A 295 13.48 -0.48 11.29
C GLU A 295 12.89 -0.24 12.70
N ALA A 296 12.31 0.93 12.95
CA ALA A 296 11.64 1.21 14.22
C ALA A 296 10.51 0.20 14.52
N PHE A 297 9.68 -0.11 13.52
CA PHE A 297 8.62 -1.11 13.70
C PHE A 297 9.11 -2.56 13.66
N LYS A 298 10.24 -2.86 13.02
CA LYS A 298 10.92 -4.16 13.19
C LYS A 298 11.40 -4.34 14.63
N GLY A 299 12.01 -3.32 15.22
CA GLY A 299 12.41 -3.34 16.64
C GLY A 299 11.21 -3.57 17.56
N LEU A 300 10.10 -2.84 17.32
CA LEU A 300 8.85 -3.07 18.04
C LEU A 300 8.32 -4.50 17.85
N SER A 301 8.38 -5.03 16.63
CA SER A 301 7.94 -6.41 16.33
C SER A 301 8.75 -7.45 17.12
N ALA A 302 10.07 -7.28 17.19
CA ALA A 302 10.95 -8.16 17.94
C ALA A 302 10.64 -8.13 19.44
N GLN A 303 10.29 -6.96 19.98
CA GLN A 303 9.93 -6.80 21.39
C GLN A 303 8.60 -7.45 21.76
N VAL A 304 7.58 -7.35 20.90
CA VAL A 304 6.23 -7.87 21.20
C VAL A 304 6.00 -9.31 20.73
N GLY A 305 6.95 -9.89 20.00
CA GLY A 305 6.88 -11.29 19.53
C GLY A 305 5.97 -11.52 18.31
N PHE A 306 5.43 -10.45 17.71
CA PHE A 306 4.62 -10.54 16.48
C PHE A 306 4.88 -9.36 15.55
N ARG A 307 4.51 -9.53 14.28
CA ARG A 307 4.84 -8.58 13.21
C ARG A 307 4.01 -7.31 13.29
N VAL A 308 4.68 -6.15 13.33
CA VAL A 308 4.07 -4.82 13.33
C VAL A 308 4.44 -4.05 12.07
N ARG A 309 3.47 -4.02 11.14
CA ARG A 309 3.41 -3.27 9.87
C ARG A 309 2.89 -1.84 10.00
N ALA A 310 3.52 -0.80 9.43
CA ALA A 310 2.83 0.50 9.28
C ALA A 310 1.48 0.39 8.53
N HIS A 311 1.41 -0.49 7.51
CA HIS A 311 0.15 -0.77 6.82
C HIS A 311 -0.81 -1.61 7.68
N MET A 312 -0.30 -2.54 8.48
CA MET A 312 -1.13 -3.31 9.42
C MET A 312 -1.81 -2.41 10.44
N LEU A 313 -1.09 -1.42 10.99
CA LEU A 313 -1.67 -0.43 11.91
C LEU A 313 -2.78 0.40 11.25
N ARG A 314 -2.58 0.80 10.00
CA ARG A 314 -3.61 1.48 9.24
C ARG A 314 -4.82 0.59 8.93
N HIS A 315 -4.60 -0.70 8.66
CA HIS A 315 -5.69 -1.67 8.52
C HIS A 315 -6.41 -1.89 9.85
N SER A 316 -5.69 -1.97 10.97
CA SER A 316 -6.27 -2.03 12.32
C SER A 316 -7.18 -0.83 12.58
N TYR A 317 -6.72 0.38 12.28
CA TYR A 317 -7.56 1.58 12.39
C TYR A 317 -8.85 1.41 11.60
N ALA A 318 -8.76 0.98 10.34
CA ALA A 318 -9.91 0.83 9.46
C ALA A 318 -10.92 -0.20 9.99
N VAL A 319 -10.45 -1.39 10.36
CA VAL A 319 -11.28 -2.50 10.84
C VAL A 319 -11.93 -2.17 12.18
N HIS A 320 -11.15 -1.70 13.16
CA HIS A 320 -11.66 -1.39 14.50
C HIS A 320 -12.60 -0.18 14.48
N THR A 321 -12.30 0.84 13.68
CA THR A 321 -13.19 2.01 13.54
C THR A 321 -14.48 1.62 12.85
N LEU A 322 -14.43 0.83 11.77
CA LEU A 322 -15.62 0.34 11.10
C LEU A 322 -16.49 -0.53 12.03
N ALA A 323 -15.87 -1.44 12.78
CA ALA A 323 -16.56 -2.28 13.75
C ALA A 323 -17.19 -1.47 14.88
N ARG A 324 -16.51 -0.42 15.37
CA ARG A 324 -17.05 0.50 16.39
C ARG A 324 -18.26 1.26 15.85
N LEU A 325 -18.13 1.92 14.70
CA LEU A 325 -19.19 2.75 14.11
C LEU A 325 -20.43 1.94 13.76
N ARG A 326 -20.28 0.67 13.34
CA ARG A 326 -21.42 -0.22 13.09
C ARG A 326 -22.17 -0.65 14.35
N LYS A 327 -21.51 -0.63 15.52
CA LYS A 327 -22.13 -0.95 16.82
C LYS A 327 -22.77 0.28 17.46
N GLU A 328 -22.36 1.48 17.07
CA GLU A 328 -22.90 2.74 17.62
C GLU A 328 -24.27 3.06 17.03
N GLN A 329 -25.31 2.97 17.87
CA GLN A 329 -26.70 3.22 17.46
C GLN A 329 -26.96 4.67 17.03
N ASN A 330 -26.17 5.62 17.55
CA ASN A 330 -26.33 7.06 17.31
C ASN A 330 -25.43 7.61 16.21
N PHE A 331 -24.77 6.75 15.42
CA PHE A 331 -23.95 7.23 14.32
C PHE A 331 -24.82 7.61 13.10
N HIS A 332 -25.01 8.92 12.91
CA HIS A 332 -25.73 9.46 11.76
C HIS A 332 -24.80 9.53 10.53
N GLY A 333 -24.70 8.45 9.76
CA GLY A 333 -23.92 8.38 8.53
C GLY A 333 -23.66 6.95 8.07
N GLU A 334 -22.98 6.79 6.92
CA GLU A 334 -22.55 5.48 6.44
C GLU A 334 -21.11 5.19 6.93
N PRO A 335 -20.89 4.14 7.77
CA PRO A 335 -19.60 3.86 8.38
C PRO A 335 -18.45 3.57 7.41
N LEU A 336 -18.72 2.91 6.28
CA LEU A 336 -17.72 2.57 5.27
C LEU A 336 -17.20 3.82 4.54
N LEU A 337 -18.07 4.78 4.22
CA LEU A 337 -17.79 6.08 3.62
C LEU A 337 -16.99 6.94 4.59
N TYR A 338 -17.36 6.94 5.87
CA TYR A 338 -16.58 7.60 6.91
C TYR A 338 -15.12 7.09 6.90
N VAL A 339 -14.91 5.78 6.99
CA VAL A 339 -13.57 5.17 6.99
C VAL A 339 -12.84 5.43 5.66
N ARG A 340 -13.53 5.29 4.52
CA ARG A 340 -12.97 5.56 3.18
C ARG A 340 -12.40 6.98 3.10
N ASP A 341 -13.16 7.96 3.57
CA ASP A 341 -12.82 9.38 3.47
C ASP A 341 -11.63 9.73 4.38
N ARG A 342 -11.63 9.25 5.63
CA ARG A 342 -10.50 9.46 6.56
C ARG A 342 -9.22 8.78 6.08
N LEU A 343 -9.34 7.62 5.42
CA LEU A 343 -8.22 6.92 4.80
C LEU A 343 -7.78 7.59 3.47
N GLY A 344 -8.63 8.38 2.82
CA GLY A 344 -8.35 8.94 1.50
C GLY A 344 -8.23 7.86 0.43
N HIS A 345 -9.20 6.93 0.42
CA HIS A 345 -9.36 5.93 -0.63
C HIS A 345 -10.21 6.50 -1.77
N SER A 346 -9.73 6.37 -3.01
CA SER A 346 -10.46 6.89 -4.18
C SER A 346 -11.59 5.99 -4.66
N SER A 347 -11.63 4.73 -4.22
CA SER A 347 -12.69 3.77 -4.57
C SER A 347 -13.21 3.09 -3.30
N VAL A 348 -14.52 2.91 -3.24
CA VAL A 348 -15.20 2.20 -2.15
C VAL A 348 -14.77 0.73 -2.13
N ASP A 349 -14.49 0.12 -3.29
CA ASP A 349 -14.01 -1.28 -3.40
C ASP A 349 -12.76 -1.54 -2.55
N THR A 350 -11.84 -0.57 -2.53
CA THR A 350 -10.61 -0.69 -1.73
C THR A 350 -10.88 -0.70 -0.22
N THR A 351 -12.05 -0.20 0.20
CA THR A 351 -12.51 -0.13 1.59
C THR A 351 -13.45 -1.30 1.92
N MET A 352 -14.20 -1.83 0.95
CA MET A 352 -15.05 -3.03 1.12
C MET A 352 -14.28 -4.25 1.62
N ILE A 353 -12.97 -4.30 1.37
CA ILE A 353 -12.10 -5.34 1.91
C ILE A 353 -12.19 -5.39 3.45
N TYR A 354 -12.30 -4.25 4.13
CA TYR A 354 -12.47 -4.21 5.59
C TYR A 354 -13.88 -4.63 6.03
N LEU A 355 -14.89 -4.36 5.22
CA LEU A 355 -16.25 -4.84 5.50
C LEU A 355 -16.29 -6.37 5.51
N ARG A 356 -15.63 -7.02 4.55
CA ARG A 356 -15.48 -8.48 4.53
C ARG A 356 -14.79 -9.00 5.80
N GLN A 357 -13.77 -8.31 6.29
CA GLN A 357 -13.09 -8.67 7.53
C GLN A 357 -14.00 -8.54 8.75
N VAL A 358 -14.70 -7.41 8.90
CA VAL A 358 -15.63 -7.21 10.02
C VAL A 358 -16.75 -8.25 9.98
N ASN A 359 -17.28 -8.58 8.80
CA ASN A 359 -18.29 -9.62 8.68
C ASN A 359 -17.74 -11.00 9.05
N GLN A 360 -16.52 -11.38 8.65
CA GLN A 360 -15.91 -12.64 9.08
C GLN A 360 -15.73 -12.74 10.60
N LEU A 361 -15.31 -11.65 11.25
CA LEU A 361 -15.19 -11.58 12.71
C LEU A 361 -16.54 -11.63 13.43
N ALA A 362 -17.58 -11.07 12.82
CA ALA A 362 -18.94 -11.17 13.32
C ALA A 362 -19.49 -12.59 13.10
N SER A 363 -19.23 -13.21 11.94
CA SER A 363 -19.64 -14.58 11.63
C SER A 363 -18.99 -15.61 12.54
N SER A 364 -17.75 -15.44 13.00
CA SER A 364 -17.20 -16.33 14.04
C SER A 364 -17.91 -16.21 15.39
N LEU A 365 -18.57 -15.08 15.65
CA LEU A 365 -19.42 -14.87 16.83
C LEU A 365 -20.85 -15.39 16.58
N VAL A 366 -21.37 -15.22 15.35
CA VAL A 366 -22.68 -15.71 14.93
C VAL A 366 -22.69 -17.22 14.81
N LEU A 367 -21.62 -17.88 14.37
CA LEU A 367 -21.49 -19.34 14.37
C LEU A 367 -21.53 -19.93 15.80
N ALA A 368 -21.00 -19.20 16.78
CA ALA A 368 -21.13 -19.59 18.18
C ALA A 368 -22.58 -19.43 18.70
N LEU A 369 -23.31 -18.44 18.17
CA LEU A 369 -24.72 -18.20 18.49
C LEU A 369 -25.67 -19.12 17.71
N GLU A 370 -25.36 -19.49 16.47
CA GLU A 370 -26.11 -20.44 15.64
C GLU A 370 -26.00 -21.84 16.23
N HIS A 371 -24.84 -22.22 16.76
CA HIS A 371 -24.68 -23.50 17.49
C HIS A 371 -25.52 -23.54 18.78
N GLU A 372 -25.65 -22.42 19.50
CA GLU A 372 -26.57 -22.30 20.64
C GLU A 372 -28.04 -22.25 20.18
N PHE A 373 -28.34 -21.69 19.00
CA PHE A 373 -29.69 -21.59 18.45
C PHE A 373 -30.19 -22.94 17.91
N ASP A 374 -29.36 -23.71 17.22
CA ASP A 374 -29.68 -25.05 16.73
C ASP A 374 -29.90 -26.04 17.90
N GLU A 375 -29.14 -25.88 19.01
CA GLU A 375 -29.39 -26.59 20.27
C GLU A 375 -30.70 -26.15 20.96
N LEU A 376 -31.06 -24.86 20.89
CA LEU A 376 -32.30 -24.33 21.48
C LEU A 376 -33.57 -24.74 20.72
N PHE A 377 -33.45 -25.02 19.41
CA PHE A 377 -34.58 -25.32 18.52
C PHE A 377 -34.57 -26.76 17.96
N GLY A 378 -33.62 -27.60 18.35
CA GLY A 378 -33.63 -29.04 18.05
C GLY A 378 -33.56 -29.38 16.57
N ILE A 379 -32.88 -28.57 15.76
CA ILE A 379 -32.67 -28.86 14.34
C ILE A 379 -31.47 -29.81 14.26
N ALA A 380 -31.73 -31.11 14.30
CA ALA A 380 -30.70 -32.12 14.05
C ALA A 380 -30.20 -31.97 12.61
N SER A 381 -28.89 -31.79 12.44
CA SER A 381 -28.26 -32.00 11.13
C SER A 381 -28.44 -33.47 10.76
N ASP A 382 -29.05 -33.72 9.60
CA ASP A 382 -29.51 -35.01 9.09
C ASP A 382 -28.37 -35.98 8.69
N GLN A 383 -27.32 -36.07 9.51
CA GLN A 383 -26.15 -36.94 9.28
C GLN A 383 -26.05 -38.13 10.23
N ASP A 384 -26.96 -38.28 11.21
CA ASP A 384 -26.88 -39.35 12.21
C ASP A 384 -27.93 -40.48 12.06
N GLU A 385 -28.91 -40.38 11.16
CA GLU A 385 -29.92 -41.45 11.01
C GLU A 385 -29.44 -42.71 10.25
N GLU A 386 -28.31 -42.67 9.54
CA GLU A 386 -27.78 -43.87 8.85
C GLU A 386 -26.97 -44.81 9.76
N GLY A 387 -26.61 -44.36 10.97
CA GLY A 387 -25.85 -45.16 11.95
C GLY A 387 -26.70 -46.06 12.86
N LEU A 388 -28.00 -45.79 13.02
CA LEU A 388 -28.84 -46.47 14.01
C LEU A 388 -29.78 -47.55 13.44
N ARG A 389 -29.77 -47.77 12.11
CA ARG A 389 -30.55 -48.86 11.45
C ARG A 389 -29.73 -50.12 11.10
N ARG A 390 -28.49 -50.23 11.58
CA ARG A 390 -27.63 -51.42 11.41
C ARG A 390 -27.05 -51.95 12.74
N ALA A 391 -27.84 -51.93 13.80
CA ALA A 391 -27.53 -52.65 15.05
C ALA A 391 -28.65 -53.65 15.35
#